data_AF-A0A920CUL3-F1
#
_entry.id   AF-A0A920CUL3-F1
#
_cell.length_a   1.000
_cell.length_b   1.000
_cell.length_c   1.000
_cell.angle_alpha   90.00
_cell.angle_beta   90.00
_cell.angle_gamma   90.00
#
_symmetry.space_group_name_H-M   'P 1'
#
loop_
_entity.id
_entity.type
_entity.pdbx_description
1 polymer ?
#
loop_
_entity_poly.entity_id
_entity_poly.type
_entity_poly.pdbx_seq_one_letter_code
_entity_poly.pdbx_strand_id
1 'polypeptide(L)'
;MLVFPLIIALILIMLLVAVYGYQQVYVQYISLTSAERASYSWDGRERSFRTAQSTSQSYYSLYEHELSALLLKSLISLPSSGKQKEVIVARDAAAIEPAGKFVDDRLAQAQSYIVQTKSGVQGRVALTHQTFIPTITVQLEKDISPLYWQQQALLPPPSYASQYDIHAPTQFIRSIDLFLYYVDKFSSLSNEQKQAWKTKGGKAVKSFSS
;
A
#
# COMPACT_ATOMS: atom_id res chain seq x y z
N MET A 1 -44.54 37.30 -5.69
CA MET A 1 -43.08 37.28 -5.95
C MET A 1 -42.40 36.16 -5.15
N LEU A 2 -42.80 34.89 -5.35
CA LEU A 2 -42.25 33.73 -4.61
C LEU A 2 -41.59 32.70 -5.54
N VAL A 3 -41.78 32.86 -6.85
CA VAL A 3 -41.23 31.99 -7.90
C VAL A 3 -39.72 32.20 -8.08
N PHE A 4 -39.26 33.45 -8.03
CA PHE A 4 -37.83 33.79 -8.16
C PHE A 4 -36.95 33.17 -7.06
N PRO A 5 -37.25 33.30 -5.75
CA PRO A 5 -36.43 32.66 -4.72
C PRO A 5 -36.50 31.12 -4.78
N LEU A 6 -37.62 30.54 -5.20
CA LEU A 6 -37.76 29.09 -5.38
C LEU A 6 -36.83 28.55 -6.47
N ILE A 7 -36.76 29.23 -7.62
CA ILE A 7 -35.89 28.83 -8.73
C ILE A 7 -34.42 28.90 -8.31
N ILE A 8 -34.02 29.96 -7.61
CA ILE A 8 -32.64 30.09 -7.09
C ILE A 8 -32.32 28.96 -6.12
N ALA A 9 -33.24 28.64 -5.19
CA ALA A 9 -33.04 27.54 -4.25
C ALA A 9 -32.86 26.19 -4.98
N LEU A 10 -33.66 25.93 -6.01
CA LEU A 10 -33.56 24.71 -6.80
C LEU A 10 -32.23 24.61 -7.55
N ILE A 11 -31.76 25.70 -8.14
CA ILE A 11 -30.45 25.77 -8.81
C ILE A 11 -29.32 25.54 -7.80
N LEU A 12 -29.39 26.14 -6.62
CA LEU A 12 -28.38 25.96 -5.56
C LEU A 12 -28.33 24.51 -5.07
N ILE A 13 -29.47 23.86 -4.89
CA ILE A 13 -29.54 22.44 -4.52
C ILE A 13 -28.91 21.57 -5.61
N MET A 14 -29.26 21.83 -6.88
CA MET A 14 -28.71 21.07 -8.00
C MET A 14 -27.19 21.24 -8.11
N LEU A 15 -26.67 22.45 -7.86
CA LEU A 15 -25.24 22.75 -7.84
C LEU A 15 -24.53 22.06 -6.66
N LEU A 16 -25.14 22.05 -5.47
CA LEU A 16 -24.63 21.33 -4.31
C LEU A 16 -24.49 19.83 -4.57
N VAL A 17 -25.53 19.21 -5.15
CA VAL A 17 -25.52 17.78 -5.51
C VAL A 17 -24.43 17.49 -6.54
N ALA A 18 -24.27 18.34 -7.55
CA ALA A 18 -23.23 18.18 -8.56
C ALA A 18 -21.81 18.28 -7.96
N VAL A 19 -21.57 19.24 -7.07
CA VAL A 19 -20.28 19.40 -6.38
C VAL A 19 -19.99 18.19 -5.48
N TYR A 20 -20.98 17.68 -4.75
CA TYR A 20 -20.82 16.50 -3.91
C TYR A 20 -20.49 15.25 -4.75
N GLY A 21 -21.22 15.03 -5.85
CA GLY A 21 -20.95 13.93 -6.78
C GLY A 21 -19.54 14.00 -7.36
N TYR A 22 -19.09 15.19 -7.76
CA TYR A 22 -17.73 15.42 -8.23
C TYR A 22 -16.68 15.04 -7.17
N GLN A 23 -16.88 15.45 -5.92
CA GLN A 23 -15.94 15.15 -4.83
C GLN A 23 -15.83 13.64 -4.57
N GLN A 24 -16.95 12.91 -4.61
CA GLN A 24 -16.95 11.46 -4.43
C GLN A 24 -16.16 10.74 -5.53
N VAL A 25 -16.43 11.07 -6.79
CA VAL A 25 -15.72 10.49 -7.94
C VAL A 25 -14.23 10.85 -7.91
N TYR A 26 -13.90 12.07 -7.48
CA TYR A 26 -12.52 12.52 -7.36
C TYR A 26 -11.72 11.72 -6.31
N VAL A 27 -12.30 11.48 -5.12
CA VAL A 27 -11.67 10.66 -4.07
C VAL A 27 -11.50 9.22 -4.53
N GLN A 28 -12.52 8.66 -5.20
CA GLN A 28 -12.45 7.33 -5.79
C GLN A 28 -11.31 7.21 -6.80
N TYR A 29 -11.21 8.15 -7.74
CA TYR A 29 -10.17 8.16 -8.78
C TYR A 29 -8.76 8.19 -8.17
N ILE A 30 -8.53 9.04 -7.17
CA ILE A 30 -7.21 9.14 -6.52
C ILE A 30 -6.90 7.86 -5.75
N SER A 31 -7.84 7.32 -5.00
CA SER A 31 -7.67 6.09 -4.24
C SER A 31 -7.31 4.93 -5.18
N LEU A 32 -8.09 4.74 -6.24
CA LEU A 32 -7.88 3.71 -7.26
C LEU A 32 -6.52 3.83 -7.94
N THR A 33 -6.21 5.02 -8.47
CA THR A 33 -4.94 5.28 -9.18
C THR A 33 -3.73 5.10 -8.26
N SER A 34 -3.86 5.47 -6.99
CA SER A 34 -2.77 5.34 -6.02
C SER A 34 -2.56 3.89 -5.62
N ALA A 35 -3.63 3.12 -5.41
CA ALA A 35 -3.54 1.69 -5.11
C ALA A 35 -2.98 0.88 -6.30
N GLU A 36 -3.44 1.18 -7.51
CA GLU A 36 -2.94 0.58 -8.75
C GLU A 36 -1.44 0.87 -8.96
N ARG A 37 -1.02 2.12 -8.80
CA ARG A 37 0.40 2.49 -8.96
C ARG A 37 1.29 1.91 -7.87
N ALA A 38 0.77 1.83 -6.64
CA ALA A 38 1.47 1.20 -5.54
C ALA A 38 1.67 -0.30 -5.79
N SER A 39 0.67 -0.99 -6.36
CA SER A 39 0.77 -2.42 -6.62
C SER A 39 1.69 -2.73 -7.81
N TYR A 40 1.63 -1.95 -8.90
CA TYR A 40 2.47 -2.18 -10.09
C TYR A 40 3.94 -1.81 -9.90
N SER A 41 4.23 -0.77 -9.13
CA SER A 41 5.62 -0.37 -8.85
C SER A 41 6.33 -1.28 -7.85
N TRP A 42 5.62 -2.25 -7.26
CA TRP A 42 6.11 -3.09 -6.16
C TRP A 42 7.29 -4.00 -6.52
N ASP A 43 7.51 -4.30 -7.80
CA ASP A 43 8.52 -5.30 -8.22
C ASP A 43 9.98 -4.86 -8.01
N GLY A 44 10.31 -3.56 -8.02
CA GLY A 44 11.73 -3.16 -7.92
C GLY A 44 11.95 -1.73 -7.44
N ARG A 45 12.82 -1.54 -6.43
CA ARG A 45 12.99 -0.33 -5.58
C ARG A 45 13.09 1.00 -6.35
N GLU A 46 13.69 0.95 -7.54
CA GLU A 46 13.95 2.11 -8.39
C GLU A 46 12.84 2.40 -9.40
N ARG A 47 11.81 1.55 -9.49
CA ARG A 47 10.67 1.83 -10.35
C ARG A 47 9.94 3.08 -9.87
N SER A 48 9.81 4.03 -10.78
CA SER A 48 9.03 5.23 -10.58
C SER A 48 7.57 4.89 -10.27
N PHE A 49 7.02 5.49 -9.22
CA PHE A 49 5.61 5.32 -8.85
C PHE A 49 4.66 5.87 -9.93
N ARG A 50 5.08 6.87 -10.73
CA ARG A 50 4.23 7.49 -11.75
C ARG A 50 4.21 6.72 -13.07
N THR A 51 5.34 6.17 -13.48
CA THR A 51 5.50 5.55 -14.81
C THR A 51 5.73 4.06 -14.76
N ALA A 52 5.95 3.48 -13.57
CA ALA A 52 6.39 2.09 -13.36
C ALA A 52 7.68 1.71 -14.14
N GLN A 53 8.38 2.69 -14.71
CA GLN A 53 9.64 2.49 -15.41
C GLN A 53 10.80 2.47 -14.41
N SER A 54 11.76 1.58 -14.64
CA SER A 54 13.02 1.58 -13.91
C SER A 54 13.97 2.55 -14.58
N THR A 55 14.47 3.53 -13.83
CA THR A 55 15.44 4.51 -14.35
C THR A 55 16.87 3.97 -14.36
N SER A 56 17.13 2.87 -13.66
CA SER A 56 18.43 2.23 -13.60
C SER A 56 18.34 0.73 -13.88
N GLN A 57 19.45 0.21 -14.39
CA GLN A 57 19.67 -1.18 -14.77
C GLN A 57 20.38 -1.96 -13.65
N SER A 58 20.34 -1.42 -12.43
CA SER A 58 20.97 -2.00 -11.26
C SER A 58 20.28 -3.32 -10.89
N TYR A 59 21.06 -4.39 -10.98
CA TYR A 59 20.64 -5.73 -10.59
C TYR A 59 20.70 -5.83 -9.06
N TYR A 60 19.54 -5.79 -8.40
CA TYR A 60 19.45 -6.01 -6.96
C TYR A 60 19.74 -7.46 -6.63
N SER A 61 20.41 -7.70 -5.49
CA SER A 61 20.70 -9.06 -5.05
C SER A 61 19.39 -9.80 -4.74
N LEU A 62 19.33 -11.10 -5.07
CA LEU A 62 18.10 -11.91 -4.95
C LEU A 62 17.50 -11.93 -3.53
N TYR A 63 18.28 -11.61 -2.51
CA TYR A 63 17.97 -11.84 -1.09
C TYR A 63 17.52 -10.59 -0.34
N GLU A 64 17.51 -9.42 -0.98
CA GLU A 64 17.14 -8.15 -0.32
C GLU A 64 15.63 -7.92 -0.22
N HIS A 65 14.81 -8.79 -0.82
CA HIS A 65 13.36 -8.63 -0.80
C HIS A 65 12.71 -9.30 0.42
N GLU A 66 12.09 -8.47 1.26
CA GLU A 66 11.30 -8.84 2.45
C GLU A 66 10.22 -9.89 2.16
N LEU A 67 9.71 -9.95 0.92
CA LEU A 67 8.73 -10.95 0.47
C LEU A 67 9.31 -12.39 0.46
N SER A 68 10.57 -12.55 0.06
CA SER A 68 11.25 -13.86 0.08
C SER A 68 11.53 -14.35 1.50
N ALA A 69 11.79 -13.42 2.43
CA ALA A 69 11.99 -13.74 3.84
C ALA A 69 10.71 -14.30 4.50
N LEU A 70 9.52 -13.87 4.05
CA LEU A 70 8.24 -14.39 4.53
C LEU A 70 8.01 -15.85 4.13
N LEU A 71 8.44 -16.28 2.95
CA LEU A 71 8.35 -17.67 2.51
C LEU A 71 9.41 -18.56 3.19
N LEU A 72 10.63 -18.05 3.42
CA LEU A 72 11.59 -18.75 4.26
C LEU A 72 11.09 -18.95 5.70
N LYS A 73 10.30 -18.00 6.20
CA LYS A 73 9.65 -18.10 7.51
C LYS A 73 8.57 -19.19 7.56
N SER A 74 7.94 -19.58 6.45
CA SER A 74 6.99 -20.70 6.47
C SER A 74 7.71 -22.05 6.56
N LEU A 75 8.90 -22.17 5.94
CA LEU A 75 9.78 -23.35 6.02
C LEU A 75 10.31 -23.59 7.44
N ILE A 76 10.59 -22.51 8.17
CA ILE A 76 11.01 -22.57 9.57
C ILE A 76 9.75 -22.34 10.39
N SER A 77 8.98 -23.37 10.77
CA SER A 77 7.67 -23.31 11.47
C SER A 77 7.59 -22.33 12.66
N LEU A 78 7.64 -21.03 12.38
CA LEU A 78 7.55 -19.93 13.31
C LEU A 78 6.12 -19.42 13.18
N PRO A 79 5.36 -19.32 14.28
CA PRO A 79 4.03 -18.74 14.24
C PRO A 79 4.14 -17.32 13.67
N SER A 80 3.56 -17.11 12.49
CA SER A 80 3.42 -15.80 11.88
C SER A 80 2.06 -15.24 12.26
N SER A 81 2.01 -14.26 13.17
CA SER A 81 0.90 -13.32 13.13
C SER A 81 1.01 -12.56 11.80
N GLY A 82 -0.09 -12.43 11.07
CA GLY A 82 -0.14 -11.64 9.84
C GLY A 82 0.38 -10.25 10.14
N LYS A 83 1.47 -9.85 9.47
CA LYS A 83 2.04 -8.51 9.66
C LYS A 83 1.31 -7.56 8.72
N GLN A 84 0.65 -6.58 9.31
CA GLN A 84 0.11 -5.42 8.63
C GLN A 84 1.09 -4.26 8.86
N LYS A 85 1.54 -3.62 7.78
CA LYS A 85 2.30 -2.37 7.85
C LYS A 85 1.43 -1.26 7.26
N GLU A 86 1.36 -0.13 7.94
CA GLU A 86 0.48 0.98 7.57
C GLU A 86 1.24 2.29 7.64
N VAL A 87 0.97 3.18 6.68
CA VAL A 87 1.42 4.56 6.66
C VAL A 87 0.21 5.49 6.57
N ILE A 88 0.21 6.50 7.42
CA ILE A 88 -0.85 7.50 7.49
C ILE A 88 -0.56 8.59 6.46
N VAL A 89 -1.59 8.96 5.70
CA VAL A 89 -1.58 10.09 4.77
C VAL A 89 -2.32 11.25 5.44
N ALA A 90 -1.60 12.20 5.99
CA ALA A 90 -2.22 13.44 6.49
C ALA A 90 -2.22 14.52 5.40
N ARG A 91 -3.26 15.37 5.41
CA ARG A 91 -3.52 16.43 4.43
C ARG A 91 -2.30 17.34 4.19
N ASP A 92 -1.60 17.70 5.26
CA ASP A 92 -0.45 18.61 5.24
C ASP A 92 0.86 17.92 5.67
N ALA A 93 0.90 16.58 5.60
CA ALA A 93 2.12 15.86 5.90
C ALA A 93 3.19 16.19 4.86
N ALA A 94 4.43 16.43 5.32
CA ALA A 94 5.58 16.35 4.45
C ALA A 94 5.71 14.93 3.87
N ALA A 95 6.37 14.81 2.72
CA ALA A 95 6.74 13.49 2.20
C ALA A 95 7.57 12.74 3.24
N ILE A 96 7.23 11.48 3.50
CA ILE A 96 7.98 10.64 4.44
C ILE A 96 9.31 10.29 3.79
N GLU A 97 10.41 10.52 4.52
CA GLU A 97 11.74 10.10 4.12
C GLU A 97 11.86 8.56 4.16
N PRO A 98 12.55 7.93 3.19
CA PRO A 98 12.75 6.49 3.16
C PRO A 98 13.54 6.02 4.39
N ALA A 99 13.03 5.01 5.08
CA ALA A 99 13.64 4.40 6.25
C ALA A 99 14.70 3.33 5.90
N GLY A 100 14.95 3.09 4.61
CA GLY A 100 15.94 2.15 4.08
C GLY A 100 15.42 0.71 3.96
N LYS A 101 14.28 0.40 4.58
CA LYS A 101 13.59 -0.89 4.44
C LYS A 101 12.65 -0.85 3.24
N PHE A 102 12.69 -1.90 2.41
CA PHE A 102 11.98 -1.92 1.14
C PHE A 102 10.48 -1.59 1.29
N VAL A 103 9.77 -2.27 2.20
CA VAL A 103 8.32 -2.05 2.38
C VAL A 103 8.03 -0.63 2.88
N ASP A 104 8.83 -0.12 3.79
CA ASP A 104 8.61 1.20 4.40
C ASP A 104 8.88 2.31 3.37
N ASP A 105 9.94 2.15 2.57
CA ASP A 105 10.25 3.05 1.45
C ASP A 105 9.15 3.05 0.39
N ARG A 106 8.46 1.91 0.17
CA ARG A 106 7.32 1.84 -0.76
C ARG A 106 6.07 2.51 -0.25
N LEU A 107 5.74 2.29 1.01
CA LEU A 107 4.60 2.96 1.61
C LEU A 107 4.85 4.48 1.70
N ALA A 108 6.08 4.91 1.96
CA ALA A 108 6.49 6.31 1.90
C ALA A 108 6.37 6.90 0.47
N GLN A 109 6.79 6.16 -0.57
CA GLN A 109 6.60 6.58 -1.96
C GLN A 109 5.11 6.72 -2.34
N ALA A 110 4.27 5.78 -1.90
CA ALA A 110 2.82 5.87 -2.12
C ALA A 110 2.20 7.09 -1.40
N GLN A 111 2.58 7.33 -0.15
CA GLN A 111 2.15 8.51 0.61
C GLN A 111 2.59 9.81 -0.06
N SER A 112 3.86 9.90 -0.46
CA SER A 112 4.41 11.11 -1.09
C SER A 112 3.71 11.43 -2.42
N TYR A 113 3.34 10.42 -3.22
CA TYR A 113 2.56 10.62 -4.44
C TYR A 113 1.18 11.23 -4.14
N ILE A 114 0.50 10.75 -3.11
CA ILE A 114 -0.83 11.28 -2.71
C ILE A 114 -0.70 12.73 -2.23
N VAL A 115 0.29 13.02 -1.39
CA VAL A 115 0.57 14.38 -0.87
C VAL A 115 0.95 15.35 -1.99
N GLN A 116 1.85 14.95 -2.90
CA GLN A 116 2.30 15.80 -4.02
C GLN A 116 1.18 16.18 -4.98
N THR A 117 0.12 15.38 -5.04
CA THR A 117 -1.06 15.67 -5.86
C THR A 117 -1.87 16.85 -5.31
N LYS A 118 -1.54 17.37 -4.10
CA LYS A 118 -2.20 18.51 -3.43
C LYS A 118 -3.73 18.41 -3.43
N SER A 119 -4.24 17.19 -3.34
CA SER A 119 -5.66 16.87 -3.55
C SER A 119 -6.53 17.18 -2.32
N GLY A 120 -5.91 17.59 -1.21
CA GLY A 120 -6.60 17.90 0.06
C GLY A 120 -7.23 16.67 0.73
N VAL A 121 -6.79 15.47 0.33
CA VAL A 121 -7.25 14.18 0.85
C VAL A 121 -6.38 13.73 2.02
N GLN A 122 -6.98 12.99 2.93
CA GLN A 122 -6.33 12.35 4.08
C GLN A 122 -6.76 10.88 4.17
N GLY A 123 -6.03 10.06 4.91
CA GLY A 123 -6.37 8.67 5.10
C GLY A 123 -5.15 7.79 5.36
N ARG A 124 -5.14 6.58 4.81
CA ARG A 124 -4.10 5.59 5.08
C ARG A 124 -3.79 4.70 3.88
N VAL A 125 -2.54 4.27 3.79
CA VAL A 125 -2.06 3.24 2.87
C VAL A 125 -1.53 2.08 3.71
N ALA A 126 -2.14 0.91 3.57
CA ALA A 126 -1.76 -0.29 4.32
C ALA A 126 -1.35 -1.42 3.38
N LEU A 127 -0.28 -2.12 3.75
CA LEU A 127 0.12 -3.39 3.18
C LEU A 127 -0.33 -4.52 4.11
N THR A 128 -1.12 -5.44 3.57
CA THR A 128 -1.59 -6.63 4.31
C THR A 128 -1.05 -7.90 3.65
N HIS A 129 -0.45 -8.77 4.46
CA HIS A 129 0.00 -10.10 4.05
C HIS A 129 -0.94 -11.16 4.62
N GLN A 130 -1.95 -11.58 3.86
CA GLN A 130 -2.97 -12.49 4.42
C GLN A 130 -2.64 -13.97 4.24
N THR A 131 -1.84 -14.37 3.24
CA THR A 131 -1.33 -15.77 3.15
C THR A 131 -0.13 -15.92 2.20
N PHE A 132 -0.27 -15.49 0.94
CA PHE A 132 0.76 -15.64 -0.11
C PHE A 132 0.83 -14.46 -1.07
N ILE A 133 -0.30 -13.77 -1.29
CA ILE A 133 -0.37 -12.59 -2.14
C ILE A 133 -0.45 -11.37 -1.21
N PRO A 134 0.50 -10.43 -1.32
CA PRO A 134 0.41 -9.18 -0.58
C PRO A 134 -0.59 -8.25 -1.27
N THR A 135 -1.38 -7.54 -0.47
CA THR A 135 -2.43 -6.64 -0.96
C THR A 135 -2.23 -5.24 -0.39
N ILE A 136 -2.38 -4.23 -1.25
CA ILE A 136 -2.30 -2.82 -0.86
C ILE A 136 -3.72 -2.29 -0.73
N THR A 137 -4.01 -1.71 0.43
CA THR A 137 -5.28 -1.05 0.73
C THR A 137 -5.02 0.44 0.88
N VAL A 138 -5.68 1.25 0.06
CA VAL A 138 -5.64 2.71 0.12
C VAL A 138 -7.01 3.19 0.54
N GLN A 139 -7.10 3.84 1.70
CA GLN A 139 -8.34 4.44 2.19
C GLN A 139 -8.13 5.94 2.23
N LEU A 140 -8.92 6.68 1.47
CA LEU A 140 -8.84 8.14 1.39
C LEU A 140 -10.19 8.76 1.69
N GLU A 141 -10.13 9.94 2.28
CA GLU A 141 -11.24 10.78 2.67
C GLU A 141 -10.88 12.24 2.35
N LYS A 142 -11.87 13.04 1.98
CA LYS A 142 -11.67 14.47 1.73
C LYS A 142 -12.59 15.27 2.63
N ASP A 143 -12.02 16.06 3.56
CA ASP A 143 -12.86 17.03 4.28
C ASP A 143 -13.32 18.11 3.32
N ILE A 144 -14.61 18.41 3.40
CA ILE A 144 -15.25 19.46 2.62
C ILE A 144 -15.34 20.73 3.49
N SER A 145 -14.35 21.63 3.41
CA SER A 145 -14.47 22.98 3.99
C SER A 145 -14.27 24.05 2.89
N PRO A 146 -15.14 25.10 2.83
CA PRO A 146 -15.70 25.85 3.96
C PRO A 146 -17.24 26.04 3.94
N LEU A 147 -18.04 25.07 3.46
CA LEU A 147 -19.50 25.17 3.65
C LEU A 147 -19.87 24.62 5.03
N TYR A 148 -20.57 25.43 5.83
CA TYR A 148 -21.11 25.17 7.18
C TYR A 148 -21.87 23.84 7.38
N TRP A 149 -22.07 23.04 6.34
CA TRP A 149 -22.74 21.74 6.37
C TRP A 149 -21.95 20.66 7.11
N GLN A 150 -20.61 20.74 7.14
CA GLN A 150 -19.79 19.75 7.83
C GLN A 150 -20.02 19.76 9.36
N GLN A 151 -20.42 20.90 9.94
CA GLN A 151 -20.74 21.01 11.36
C GLN A 151 -22.11 20.42 11.73
N GLN A 152 -22.99 20.18 10.74
CA GLN A 152 -24.36 19.70 10.98
C GLN A 152 -24.57 18.22 10.66
N ALA A 153 -23.51 17.46 10.34
CA ALA A 153 -23.58 16.01 10.08
C ALA A 153 -24.61 15.59 9.01
N LEU A 154 -25.07 16.51 8.17
CA LEU A 154 -26.12 16.27 7.16
C LEU A 154 -25.66 15.30 6.06
N LEU A 155 -24.36 15.29 5.75
CA LEU A 155 -23.75 14.43 4.74
C LEU A 155 -22.43 13.88 5.28
N PRO A 156 -22.17 12.57 5.12
CA PRO A 156 -20.86 12.01 5.46
C PRO A 156 -19.79 12.57 4.51
N PRO A 157 -18.56 12.76 5.01
CA PRO A 157 -17.44 13.15 4.18
C PRO A 157 -17.21 12.09 3.08
N PRO A 158 -16.90 12.52 1.85
CA PRO A 158 -16.64 11.61 0.74
C PRO A 158 -15.38 10.80 1.06
N SER A 159 -15.57 9.49 1.21
CA SER A 159 -14.54 8.52 1.53
C SER A 159 -14.61 7.34 0.57
N TYR A 160 -13.44 6.76 0.27
CA TYR A 160 -13.33 5.58 -0.57
C TYR A 160 -12.12 4.72 -0.18
N ALA A 161 -12.39 3.43 0.01
CA ALA A 161 -11.37 2.41 0.19
C ALA A 161 -11.19 1.64 -1.12
N SER A 162 -9.96 1.56 -1.60
CA SER A 162 -9.56 0.71 -2.72
C SER A 162 -8.56 -0.34 -2.26
N GLN A 163 -8.63 -1.52 -2.87
CA GLN A 163 -7.77 -2.64 -2.56
C GLN A 163 -7.28 -3.24 -3.87
N TYR A 164 -5.96 -3.39 -4.00
CA TYR A 164 -5.31 -3.96 -5.18
C TYR A 164 -4.28 -5.00 -4.78
N ASP A 165 -4.33 -6.14 -5.45
CA ASP A 165 -3.36 -7.20 -5.29
C ASP A 165 -2.06 -6.82 -6.00
N ILE A 166 -0.94 -7.16 -5.36
CA ILE A 166 0.38 -6.96 -5.95
C ILE A 166 0.65 -8.11 -6.93
N HIS A 167 0.65 -7.78 -8.21
CA HIS A 167 1.01 -8.71 -9.27
C HIS A 167 2.49 -8.52 -9.65
N ALA A 168 3.38 -9.25 -8.98
CA ALA A 168 4.81 -9.27 -9.28
C ALA A 168 5.25 -10.68 -9.75
N PRO A 169 5.01 -11.06 -11.02
CA PRO A 169 5.23 -12.41 -11.51
C PRO A 169 6.70 -12.85 -11.41
N THR A 170 7.63 -11.92 -11.63
CA THR A 170 9.08 -12.09 -11.43
C THR A 170 9.42 -12.45 -9.99
N GLN A 171 8.85 -11.75 -9.01
CA GLN A 171 9.03 -12.04 -7.59
C GLN A 171 8.40 -13.38 -7.20
N PHE A 172 7.26 -13.74 -7.79
CA PHE A 172 6.63 -15.03 -7.57
C PHE A 172 7.51 -16.19 -8.02
N ILE A 173 7.99 -16.17 -9.27
CA ILE A 173 8.89 -17.20 -9.81
C ILE A 173 10.16 -17.30 -8.98
N ARG A 174 10.77 -16.15 -8.64
CA ARG A 174 11.96 -16.09 -7.78
C ARG A 174 11.71 -16.71 -6.40
N SER A 175 10.53 -16.45 -5.83
CA SER A 175 10.18 -16.95 -4.51
C SER A 175 9.98 -18.47 -4.49
N ILE A 176 9.42 -19.03 -5.57
CA ILE A 176 9.30 -20.48 -5.76
C ILE A 176 10.68 -21.09 -5.97
N ASP A 177 11.53 -20.49 -6.79
CA ASP A 177 12.88 -20.99 -7.04
C ASP A 177 13.72 -21.02 -5.74
N LEU A 178 13.67 -19.94 -4.97
CA LEU A 178 14.29 -19.90 -3.63
C LEU A 178 13.72 -20.97 -2.70
N PHE A 179 12.39 -21.13 -2.67
CA PHE A 179 11.75 -22.16 -1.86
C PHE A 179 12.26 -23.56 -2.24
N LEU A 180 12.29 -23.89 -3.53
CA LEU A 180 12.79 -25.18 -4.04
C LEU A 180 14.28 -25.37 -3.70
N TYR A 181 15.10 -24.34 -3.89
CA TYR A 181 16.52 -24.36 -3.52
C TYR A 181 16.71 -24.65 -2.02
N TYR A 182 15.97 -23.97 -1.16
CA TYR A 182 16.07 -24.20 0.29
C TYR A 182 15.48 -25.53 0.73
N VAL A 183 14.45 -26.05 0.06
CA VAL A 183 13.91 -27.40 0.30
C VAL A 183 14.94 -28.47 -0.05
N ASP A 184 15.55 -28.38 -1.23
CA ASP A 184 16.59 -29.31 -1.67
C ASP A 184 17.81 -29.25 -0.73
N LYS A 185 18.27 -28.03 -0.41
CA LYS A 185 19.33 -27.80 0.57
C LYS A 185 18.96 -28.33 1.95
N PHE A 186 17.72 -28.18 2.40
CA PHE A 186 17.29 -28.70 3.70
C PHE A 186 17.22 -30.23 3.69
N SER A 187 16.79 -30.84 2.58
CA SER A 187 16.69 -32.29 2.44
C SER A 187 18.06 -32.97 2.51
N SER A 188 19.09 -32.34 1.94
CA SER A 188 20.48 -32.81 1.91
C SER A 188 21.27 -32.61 3.21
N LEU A 189 20.74 -31.88 4.21
CA LEU A 189 21.39 -31.69 5.50
C LEU A 189 21.21 -32.90 6.43
N SER A 190 22.25 -33.21 7.21
CA SER A 190 22.18 -34.20 8.29
C SER A 190 21.23 -33.75 9.43
N ASN A 191 20.78 -34.67 10.27
CA ASN A 191 19.84 -34.37 11.36
C ASN A 191 20.38 -33.33 12.37
N GLU A 192 21.68 -33.36 12.65
CA GLU A 192 22.35 -32.36 13.52
C GLU A 192 22.41 -30.98 12.87
N GLN A 193 22.70 -30.93 11.56
CA GLN A 193 22.73 -29.68 10.79
C GLN A 193 21.34 -29.08 10.64
N LYS A 194 20.29 -29.91 10.52
CA LYS A 194 18.88 -29.47 10.49
C LYS A 194 18.47 -28.75 11.78
N GLN A 195 18.91 -29.23 12.94
CA GLN A 195 18.66 -28.54 14.22
C GLN A 195 19.42 -27.21 14.31
N ALA A 196 20.70 -27.18 13.92
CA ALA A 196 21.49 -25.95 13.90
C ALA A 196 20.91 -24.90 12.94
N TRP A 197 20.38 -25.36 11.79
CA TRP A 197 19.75 -24.49 10.79
C TRP A 197 18.44 -23.89 11.27
N LYS A 198 17.59 -24.65 11.98
CA LYS A 198 16.37 -24.10 12.63
C LYS A 198 16.70 -23.00 13.62
N THR A 199 17.75 -23.19 14.43
CA THR A 199 18.17 -22.22 15.45
C THR A 199 18.82 -20.97 14.86
N LYS A 200 19.64 -21.10 13.81
CA LYS A 200 20.26 -19.95 13.09
C LYS A 200 19.27 -19.23 12.18
N GLY A 201 18.44 -19.97 11.44
CA GLY A 201 17.40 -19.43 10.56
C GLY A 201 16.35 -18.62 11.32
N GLY A 202 15.95 -19.07 12.51
CA GLY A 202 15.06 -18.32 13.39
C GLY A 202 15.63 -16.96 13.86
N LYS A 203 16.96 -16.81 13.91
CA LYS A 203 17.62 -15.52 14.23
C LYS A 203 17.68 -14.58 13.02
N ALA A 204 18.01 -15.10 11.84
CA ALA A 204 18.04 -14.33 10.60
C ALA A 204 16.63 -13.83 10.19
N VAL A 205 15.60 -14.66 10.32
CA VAL A 205 14.22 -14.23 10.04
C VAL A 205 13.75 -13.14 11.01
N LYS A 206 14.22 -13.15 12.26
CA LYS A 206 13.90 -12.09 13.24
C LYS A 206 14.53 -10.74 12.86
N SER A 207 15.72 -10.72 12.25
CA SER A 207 16.36 -9.45 11.82
C SER A 207 15.67 -8.81 10.62
N PHE A 208 15.06 -9.59 9.71
CA PHE A 208 14.21 -9.04 8.63
C PHE A 208 12.85 -8.54 9.13
N SER A 209 12.50 -8.84 10.39
CA SER A 209 11.19 -8.63 10.97
C SER A 209 11.12 -7.39 11.87
N SER A 210 12.28 -6.84 12.26
CA SER A 210 12.38 -5.66 13.13
C SER A 210 12.59 -4.40 12.32
#